data_AF-A0A7C2WZY3-F1
#
_entry.id   AF-A0A7C2WZY3-F1
#
_cell.length_a   1.000
_cell.length_b   1.000
_cell.length_c   1.000
_cell.angle_alpha   90.00
_cell.angle_beta   90.00
_cell.angle_gamma   90.00
#
_symmetry.space_group_name_H-M   'P 1'
#
loop_
_entity.id
_entity.type
_entity.pdbx_description
1 polymer ?
#
loop_
_entity_poly.entity_id
_entity_poly.type
_entity_poly.pdbx_seq_one_letter_code
_entity_poly.pdbx_strand_id
1 'polypeptide(L)'
;MHHVHAVYRPVSLWGGKTSIPLAERRPGNPGGNQDMNFFETHYNGKILLVDAAGPSAELISLDSSLVREYLGGAALNRALYDRFGDDDPVVFGTGPLTGSFAPASCLLVATFRSPFTGRIANVPLTLRTGPQVKYTGFDFIVIRRKSSNPIVVVAHNETVRIAPGEAYDGLQLSEMLDRARREFGRPESFVWSGAVTPSLAAAATGRGGGFDRRGLAAALTEKNIKALFIYGNDGLPFGSDDLAHSDRLIGEMKK
;
A
#
# COMPACT_ATOMS: atom_id res chain seq x y z
N MET A 1 -5.25 -44.78 8.51
CA MET A 1 -4.45 -43.59 8.86
C MET A 1 -5.14 -42.37 8.26
N HIS A 2 -5.73 -41.54 9.10
CA HIS A 2 -6.51 -40.37 8.68
C HIS A 2 -5.58 -39.21 8.32
N HIS A 3 -5.65 -38.74 7.07
CA HIS A 3 -5.06 -37.47 6.66
C HIS A 3 -6.08 -36.35 6.93
N VAL A 4 -5.73 -35.48 7.87
CA VAL A 4 -6.48 -34.27 8.20
C VAL A 4 -6.17 -33.22 7.13
N HIS A 5 -7.10 -32.99 6.20
CA HIS A 5 -7.08 -31.80 5.34
C HIS A 5 -7.51 -30.60 6.19
N ALA A 6 -6.58 -29.68 6.45
CA ALA A 6 -6.93 -28.37 6.99
C ALA A 6 -7.60 -27.54 5.89
N VAL A 7 -8.93 -27.59 5.85
CA VAL A 7 -9.76 -26.70 5.03
C VAL A 7 -9.69 -25.30 5.66
N TYR A 8 -8.85 -24.42 5.13
CA TYR A 8 -8.85 -23.02 5.52
C TYR A 8 -10.08 -22.34 4.89
N ARG A 9 -11.14 -22.15 5.68
CA ARG A 9 -12.31 -21.36 5.26
C ARG A 9 -11.94 -19.88 5.32
N PRO A 10 -12.10 -19.09 4.24
CA PRO A 10 -12.02 -17.64 4.34
C PRO A 10 -13.17 -17.18 5.24
N VAL A 11 -12.84 -16.64 6.41
CA VAL A 11 -13.84 -15.97 7.26
C VAL A 11 -14.18 -14.68 6.55
N SER A 12 -15.32 -14.66 5.86
CA SER A 12 -15.94 -13.42 5.39
C SER A 12 -16.37 -12.60 6.62
N LEU A 13 -15.45 -11.77 7.13
CA LEU A 13 -15.66 -10.90 8.29
C LEU A 13 -16.60 -9.71 8.03
N TRP A 14 -17.18 -9.62 6.83
CA TRP A 14 -17.75 -8.38 6.32
C TRP A 14 -19.26 -8.49 6.11
N GLY A 15 -20.02 -8.12 7.14
CA GLY A 15 -21.44 -7.82 7.02
C GLY A 15 -21.66 -6.32 6.81
N GLY A 16 -22.07 -5.93 5.59
CA GLY A 16 -22.79 -4.68 5.34
C GLY A 16 -21.98 -3.38 5.13
N LYS A 17 -22.26 -2.75 3.97
CA LYS A 17 -21.94 -1.41 3.46
C LYS A 17 -20.54 -1.20 2.85
N THR A 18 -20.56 -1.16 1.51
CA THR A 18 -19.53 -0.75 0.53
C THR A 18 -18.20 -1.50 0.60
N SER A 19 -18.27 -2.83 0.46
CA SER A 19 -17.18 -3.61 -0.15
C SER A 19 -17.37 -3.60 -1.67
N ILE A 20 -16.43 -3.04 -2.42
CA ILE A 20 -16.43 -3.14 -3.89
C ILE A 20 -15.52 -4.33 -4.27
N PRO A 21 -16.06 -5.47 -4.71
CA PRO A 21 -15.24 -6.53 -5.28
C PRO A 21 -14.71 -6.05 -6.64
N LEU A 22 -13.39 -6.08 -6.85
CA LEU A 22 -12.75 -5.53 -8.05
C LEU A 22 -11.93 -6.63 -8.76
N ALA A 23 -12.51 -7.17 -9.84
CA ALA A 23 -11.96 -8.08 -10.86
C ALA A 23 -11.30 -9.41 -10.41
N GLU A 24 -11.34 -10.41 -11.30
CA GLU A 24 -10.80 -11.75 -11.06
C GLU A 24 -9.27 -11.76 -10.93
N ARG A 25 -8.75 -12.61 -10.04
CA ARG A 25 -7.31 -12.92 -9.93
C ARG A 25 -6.75 -13.32 -11.29
N ARG A 26 -5.59 -12.78 -11.68
CA ARG A 26 -4.86 -13.34 -12.82
C ARG A 26 -4.51 -14.81 -12.51
N PRO A 27 -4.80 -15.76 -13.41
CA PRO A 27 -4.30 -17.12 -13.25
C PRO A 27 -2.77 -17.08 -13.25
N GLY A 28 -2.14 -17.89 -12.40
CA GLY A 28 -0.69 -18.04 -12.39
C GLY A 28 -0.19 -18.42 -13.80
N ASN A 29 0.90 -17.78 -14.23
CA ASN A 29 1.48 -17.99 -15.56
C ASN A 29 1.81 -19.48 -15.77
N PRO A 30 1.18 -20.19 -16.72
CA PRO A 30 1.46 -21.59 -16.97
C PRO A 30 2.73 -21.71 -17.81
N GLY A 31 3.89 -21.72 -17.15
CA GLY A 31 5.15 -22.32 -17.63
C GLY A 31 5.47 -22.22 -19.13
N GLY A 32 5.30 -21.04 -19.74
CA GLY A 32 5.63 -20.79 -21.14
C GLY A 32 6.94 -20.05 -21.27
N ASN A 33 7.85 -20.57 -22.09
CA ASN A 33 9.15 -19.99 -22.44
C ASN A 33 8.96 -18.68 -23.24
N GLN A 34 8.57 -17.60 -22.55
CA GLN A 34 8.65 -16.22 -23.00
C GLN A 34 9.59 -15.51 -22.02
N ASP A 35 10.52 -14.71 -22.53
CA ASP A 35 11.51 -13.98 -21.75
C ASP A 35 10.84 -13.33 -20.52
N MET A 36 11.07 -13.94 -19.35
CA MET A 36 10.52 -13.49 -18.07
C MET A 36 11.02 -12.07 -17.84
N ASN A 37 10.13 -11.11 -18.08
CA ASN A 37 10.46 -9.72 -17.91
C ASN A 37 10.63 -9.47 -16.42
N PHE A 38 11.80 -8.99 -15.98
CA PHE A 38 12.09 -8.67 -14.58
C PHE A 38 10.98 -7.83 -13.92
N PHE A 39 10.27 -7.03 -14.73
CA PHE A 39 9.14 -6.20 -14.30
C PHE A 39 7.85 -6.99 -13.98
N GLU A 40 7.58 -8.10 -14.66
CA GLU A 40 6.35 -8.90 -14.48
C GLU A 40 6.35 -9.74 -13.21
N THR A 41 7.54 -10.10 -12.72
CA THR A 41 7.72 -10.86 -11.47
C THR A 41 7.55 -10.00 -10.22
N HIS A 42 7.71 -8.70 -10.35
CA HIS A 42 7.93 -7.81 -9.21
C HIS A 42 6.84 -6.76 -9.01
N TYR A 43 5.89 -6.62 -9.94
CA TYR A 43 4.75 -5.71 -9.85
C TYR A 43 3.43 -6.47 -10.00
N ASN A 44 2.43 -6.14 -9.19
CA ASN A 44 1.07 -6.69 -9.31
C ASN A 44 0.31 -6.11 -10.52
N GLY A 45 0.82 -5.01 -11.09
CA GLY A 45 0.24 -4.30 -12.21
C GLY A 45 -0.93 -3.39 -11.84
N LYS A 46 -1.10 -3.04 -10.56
CA LYS A 46 -2.31 -2.37 -10.05
C LYS A 46 -2.00 -1.11 -9.26
N ILE A 47 -2.64 -0.01 -9.64
CA ILE A 47 -2.67 1.26 -8.91
C ILE A 47 -4.07 1.43 -8.33
N LEU A 48 -4.19 1.57 -7.02
CA LEU A 48 -5.45 1.94 -6.37
C LEU A 48 -5.59 3.47 -6.38
N LEU A 49 -6.54 4.02 -7.13
CA LEU A 49 -6.91 5.43 -7.06
C LEU A 49 -8.10 5.60 -6.13
N VAL A 50 -7.90 6.28 -5.02
CA VAL A 50 -8.92 6.62 -4.03
C VAL A 50 -9.33 8.07 -4.24
N ASP A 51 -10.62 8.28 -4.36
CA ASP A 51 -11.24 9.57 -4.43
C ASP A 51 -11.90 9.94 -3.10
N ALA A 52 -11.28 10.85 -2.35
CA ALA A 52 -11.77 11.22 -1.03
C ALA A 52 -13.04 12.08 -1.08
N ALA A 53 -13.27 12.83 -2.17
CA ALA A 53 -14.42 13.73 -2.27
C ALA A 53 -15.69 12.99 -2.71
N GLY A 54 -15.56 12.00 -3.62
CA GLY A 54 -16.64 11.13 -4.09
C GLY A 54 -16.85 9.84 -3.29
N PRO A 55 -16.30 9.74 -2.07
CA PRO A 55 -15.74 8.52 -1.45
C PRO A 55 -15.80 7.27 -2.34
N SER A 56 -15.05 7.28 -3.44
CA SER A 56 -15.00 6.19 -4.40
C SER A 56 -13.57 5.72 -4.62
N ALA A 57 -13.42 4.58 -5.28
CA ALA A 57 -12.10 4.09 -5.66
C ALA A 57 -12.17 3.30 -6.96
N GLU A 58 -11.07 3.36 -7.71
CA GLU A 58 -10.90 2.63 -8.96
C GLU A 58 -9.52 1.97 -9.02
N LEU A 59 -9.43 0.85 -9.76
CA LEU A 59 -8.16 0.23 -10.09
C LEU A 59 -7.72 0.70 -11.46
N ILE A 60 -6.53 1.29 -11.50
CA ILE A 60 -5.86 1.68 -12.73
C ILE A 60 -4.77 0.64 -13.00
N SER A 61 -4.66 0.20 -14.25
CA SER A 61 -3.56 -0.67 -14.67
C SER A 61 -2.25 0.10 -14.62
N LEU A 62 -1.25 -0.47 -13.95
CA LEU A 62 0.12 0.03 -13.99
C LEU A 62 0.75 -0.36 -15.33
N ASP A 63 0.95 0.63 -16.19
CA ASP A 63 1.57 0.39 -17.49
C ASP A 63 3.06 0.03 -17.33
N SER A 64 3.47 -1.02 -18.02
CA SER A 64 4.87 -1.45 -18.12
C SER A 64 5.82 -0.36 -18.63
N SER A 65 5.34 0.60 -19.42
CA SER A 65 6.11 1.74 -19.91
C SER A 65 6.51 2.67 -18.77
N LEU A 66 5.59 2.98 -17.85
CA LEU A 66 5.87 3.78 -16.65
C LEU A 66 6.91 3.10 -15.76
N VAL A 67 6.81 1.77 -15.60
CA VAL A 67 7.79 1.01 -14.82
C VAL A 67 9.15 1.01 -15.50
N ARG A 68 9.23 0.89 -16.83
CA ARG A 68 10.50 0.97 -17.57
C ARG A 68 11.15 2.34 -17.46
N GLU A 69 10.36 3.40 -17.50
CA GLU A 69 10.86 4.78 -17.46
C GLU A 69 11.28 5.21 -16.06
N TYR A 70 10.48 4.87 -15.03
CA TYR A 70 10.67 5.40 -13.68
C TYR A 70 11.11 4.37 -12.64
N LEU A 71 11.16 3.08 -13.00
CA LEU A 71 11.43 1.91 -12.15
C LEU A 71 10.45 1.66 -11.00
N GLY A 72 9.98 2.70 -10.31
CA GLY A 72 9.13 2.63 -9.13
C GLY A 72 9.42 3.72 -8.10
N GLY A 73 8.91 3.52 -6.88
CA GLY A 73 9.21 4.35 -5.72
C GLY A 73 8.97 5.85 -5.96
N ALA A 74 9.90 6.70 -5.51
CA ALA A 74 9.75 8.15 -5.57
C ALA A 74 9.62 8.72 -7.00
N ALA A 75 10.29 8.12 -7.97
CA ALA A 75 10.26 8.59 -9.36
C ALA A 75 8.90 8.30 -10.01
N LEU A 76 8.40 7.07 -9.87
CA LEU A 76 7.07 6.74 -10.41
C LEU A 76 5.95 7.43 -9.64
N ASN A 77 6.13 7.59 -8.32
CA ASN A 77 5.22 8.43 -7.53
C ASN A 77 5.16 9.86 -8.05
N ARG A 78 6.30 10.43 -8.49
CA ARG A 78 6.33 11.78 -9.03
C ARG A 78 5.54 11.87 -10.33
N ALA A 79 5.69 10.89 -11.23
CA ALA A 79 4.89 10.81 -12.45
C ALA A 79 3.39 10.69 -12.15
N LEU A 80 3.00 9.86 -11.17
CA LEU A 80 1.61 9.78 -10.72
C LEU A 80 1.12 11.07 -10.05
N TYR A 81 1.97 11.73 -9.27
CA TYR A 81 1.64 13.02 -8.65
C TYR A 81 1.34 14.06 -9.72
N ASP A 82 2.20 14.18 -10.73
CA ASP A 82 2.02 15.16 -11.81
C ASP A 82 0.78 14.82 -12.66
N ARG A 83 0.52 13.52 -12.92
CA ARG A 83 -0.68 13.06 -13.65
C ARG A 83 -2.00 13.46 -12.97
N PHE A 84 -2.04 13.45 -11.64
CA PHE A 84 -3.24 13.79 -10.87
C PHE A 84 -3.12 15.15 -10.15
N GLY A 85 -2.18 16.00 -10.58
CA GLY A 85 -1.74 17.18 -9.83
C GLY A 85 -2.85 18.18 -9.49
N ASP A 86 -3.84 18.32 -10.37
CA ASP A 86 -4.98 19.23 -10.17
C ASP A 86 -5.85 18.85 -8.97
N ASP A 87 -5.81 17.58 -8.56
CA ASP A 87 -6.56 17.04 -7.41
C ASP A 87 -5.72 16.97 -6.12
N ASP A 88 -4.51 17.53 -6.15
CA ASP A 88 -3.50 17.51 -5.07
C ASP A 88 -3.31 16.10 -4.47
N PRO A 89 -2.65 15.17 -5.18
CA PRO A 89 -2.65 13.76 -4.77
C PRO A 89 -1.62 13.50 -3.66
N VAL A 90 -1.92 12.54 -2.78
CA VAL A 90 -0.94 11.87 -1.92
C VAL A 90 -0.70 10.49 -2.50
N VAL A 91 0.52 10.24 -2.97
CA VAL A 91 0.88 8.99 -3.65
C VAL A 91 1.75 8.13 -2.73
N PHE A 92 1.32 6.91 -2.47
CA PHE A 92 2.11 5.87 -1.82
C PHE A 92 2.54 4.86 -2.87
N GLY A 93 3.83 4.55 -2.96
CA GLY A 93 4.31 3.66 -4.00
C GLY A 93 5.53 2.84 -3.63
N THR A 94 5.60 1.70 -4.28
CA THR A 94 6.57 0.64 -4.03
C THR A 94 7.61 0.58 -5.15
N GLY A 95 8.78 0.02 -4.83
CA GLY A 95 9.80 -0.32 -5.81
C GLY A 95 9.64 -1.77 -6.31
N PRO A 96 10.40 -2.15 -7.35
CA PRO A 96 10.35 -3.51 -7.88
C PRO A 96 10.77 -4.54 -6.84
N LEU A 97 11.75 -4.21 -5.99
CA LEU A 97 12.23 -5.14 -4.98
C LEU A 97 11.34 -5.19 -3.74
N THR A 98 10.39 -4.26 -3.55
CA THR A 98 9.61 -4.16 -2.31
C THR A 98 8.82 -5.45 -2.06
N GLY A 99 8.97 -6.05 -0.87
CA GLY A 99 8.33 -7.30 -0.47
C GLY A 99 9.05 -8.58 -0.93
N SER A 100 10.10 -8.47 -1.74
CA SER A 100 10.89 -9.63 -2.20
C SER A 100 11.89 -10.12 -1.13
N PHE A 101 12.62 -11.20 -1.45
CA PHE A 101 13.72 -11.70 -0.62
C PHE A 101 15.00 -10.85 -0.65
N ALA A 102 15.04 -9.77 -1.45
CA ALA A 102 16.18 -8.86 -1.44
C ALA A 102 16.40 -8.26 -0.03
N PRO A 103 17.65 -8.13 0.44
CA PRO A 103 17.92 -7.55 1.76
C PRO A 103 17.29 -6.16 1.92
N ALA A 104 16.60 -5.94 3.04
CA ALA A 104 15.96 -4.65 3.40
C ALA A 104 14.93 -4.13 2.37
N SER A 105 14.28 -5.01 1.60
CA SER A 105 13.23 -4.77 0.61
C SER A 105 11.89 -4.24 1.16
N CYS A 106 11.91 -3.28 2.08
CA CYS A 106 10.71 -2.85 2.82
C CYS A 106 10.15 -1.48 2.43
N LEU A 107 10.82 -0.77 1.52
CA LEU A 107 10.55 0.64 1.29
C LEU A 107 9.20 0.88 0.59
N LEU A 108 8.39 1.74 1.20
CA LEU A 108 7.28 2.46 0.61
C LEU A 108 7.64 3.94 0.62
N VAL A 109 7.37 4.66 -0.47
CA VAL A 109 7.57 6.11 -0.50
C VAL A 109 6.21 6.79 -0.56
N ALA A 110 5.99 7.79 0.30
CA ALA A 110 4.89 8.72 0.18
C ALA A 110 5.37 10.01 -0.50
N THR A 111 4.67 10.45 -1.54
CA THR A 111 4.96 11.65 -2.33
C THR A 111 3.74 12.55 -2.34
N PHE A 112 3.91 13.79 -1.92
CA PHE A 112 2.82 14.75 -1.71
C PHE A 112 3.36 16.18 -1.70
N ARG A 113 2.45 17.16 -1.84
CA ARG A 113 2.78 18.56 -1.55
C ARG A 113 2.83 18.77 -0.05
N SER A 114 4.00 19.11 0.46
CA SER A 114 4.21 19.37 1.88
C SER A 114 3.45 20.63 2.33
N PRO A 115 2.53 20.54 3.31
CA PRO A 115 1.85 21.73 3.86
C PRO A 115 2.82 22.72 4.50
N PHE A 116 3.96 22.23 4.99
CA PHE A 116 4.96 23.06 5.68
C PHE A 116 5.84 23.88 4.73
N THR A 117 6.03 23.42 3.49
CA THR A 117 6.98 24.03 2.55
C THR A 117 6.36 24.43 1.20
N GLY A 118 5.12 24.00 0.92
CA GLY A 118 4.44 24.18 -0.36
C GLY A 118 5.05 23.39 -1.53
N ARG A 119 6.15 22.68 -1.29
CA ARG A 119 6.92 21.91 -2.28
C ARG A 119 6.58 20.43 -2.22
N ILE A 120 6.82 19.72 -3.32
CA ILE A 120 6.68 18.27 -3.36
C ILE A 120 7.78 17.64 -2.50
N ALA A 121 7.39 16.75 -1.61
CA ALA A 121 8.28 16.04 -0.70
C ALA A 121 8.08 14.53 -0.85
N ASN A 122 9.16 13.79 -0.57
CA ASN A 122 9.15 12.34 -0.49
C ASN A 122 9.46 11.91 0.94
N VAL A 123 8.65 11.02 1.49
CA VAL A 123 8.81 10.47 2.85
C VAL A 123 8.96 8.95 2.74
N PRO A 124 10.12 8.38 3.15
CA PRO A 124 10.29 6.94 3.20
C PRO A 124 9.53 6.36 4.39
N LEU A 125 8.78 5.29 4.14
CA LEU A 125 8.07 4.46 5.11
C LEU A 125 8.67 3.06 5.03
N THR A 126 9.09 2.51 6.16
CA THR A 126 9.88 1.26 6.21
C THR A 126 9.12 0.15 6.96
N LEU A 127 9.86 -0.88 7.40
CA LEU A 127 9.37 -2.03 8.15
C LEU A 127 8.39 -2.88 7.34
N ARG A 128 7.11 -2.80 7.65
CA ARG A 128 6.09 -3.65 7.02
C ARG A 128 5.26 -2.91 6.00
N THR A 129 5.37 -1.58 5.91
CA THR A 129 4.48 -0.76 5.07
C THR A 129 4.55 -1.10 3.59
N GLY A 130 5.74 -1.10 2.99
CA GLY A 130 5.92 -1.46 1.58
C GLY A 130 5.44 -2.88 1.25
N PRO A 131 5.95 -3.92 1.95
CA PRO A 131 5.49 -5.28 1.73
C PRO A 131 3.99 -5.44 1.93
N GLN A 132 3.39 -4.78 2.93
CA GLN A 132 1.95 -4.86 3.16
C GLN A 132 1.13 -4.26 2.02
N VAL A 133 1.57 -3.16 1.40
CA VAL A 133 0.92 -2.64 0.18
C VAL A 133 1.00 -3.67 -0.94
N LYS A 134 2.18 -4.24 -1.18
CA LYS A 134 2.36 -5.28 -2.21
C LYS A 134 1.46 -6.48 -1.97
N TYR A 135 1.34 -6.93 -0.73
CA TYR A 135 0.54 -8.09 -0.35
C TYR A 135 -0.96 -7.81 -0.33
N THR A 136 -1.40 -6.55 -0.45
CA THR A 136 -2.80 -6.26 -0.80
C THR A 136 -3.06 -6.43 -2.30
N GLY A 137 -2.06 -6.76 -3.11
CA GLY A 137 -2.19 -6.78 -4.57
C GLY A 137 -2.08 -5.41 -5.24
N PHE A 138 -1.77 -4.34 -4.49
CA PHE A 138 -1.54 -3.01 -5.05
C PHE A 138 -0.04 -2.71 -5.10
N ASP A 139 0.39 -1.95 -6.09
CA ASP A 139 1.76 -1.44 -6.19
C ASP A 139 1.86 0.01 -5.76
N PHE A 140 0.80 0.77 -6.05
CA PHE A 140 0.66 2.18 -5.74
C PHE A 140 -0.75 2.45 -5.20
N ILE A 141 -0.85 3.36 -4.25
CA ILE A 141 -2.10 3.90 -3.73
C ILE A 141 -2.04 5.42 -3.93
N VAL A 142 -2.92 5.96 -4.77
CA VAL A 142 -3.06 7.39 -5.01
C VAL A 142 -4.32 7.86 -4.32
N ILE A 143 -4.21 8.81 -3.40
CA ILE A 143 -5.35 9.43 -2.75
C ILE A 143 -5.50 10.84 -3.28
N ARG A 144 -6.63 11.14 -3.91
CA ARG A 144 -6.90 12.45 -4.51
C ARG A 144 -8.08 13.16 -3.88
N ARG A 145 -8.11 14.48 -4.07
CA ARG A 145 -9.17 15.39 -3.57
C ARG A 145 -9.30 15.34 -2.04
N LYS A 146 -10.27 16.08 -1.51
CA LYS A 146 -10.52 16.24 -0.07
C LYS A 146 -11.93 15.75 0.26
N SER A 147 -12.06 14.95 1.31
CA SER A 147 -13.37 14.55 1.83
C SER A 147 -14.03 15.71 2.57
N SER A 148 -15.36 15.82 2.48
CA SER A 148 -16.14 16.80 3.27
C SER A 148 -16.17 16.45 4.76
N ASN A 149 -16.13 15.16 5.09
CA ASN A 149 -16.12 14.66 6.47
C ASN A 149 -14.85 13.82 6.74
N PRO A 150 -14.42 13.68 8.00
CA PRO A 150 -13.38 12.73 8.39
C PRO A 150 -13.63 11.32 7.84
N ILE A 151 -12.62 10.71 7.20
CA ILE A 151 -12.68 9.34 6.70
C ILE A 151 -11.43 8.54 7.08
N VAL A 152 -11.55 7.22 7.07
CA VAL A 152 -10.43 6.28 7.04
C VAL A 152 -10.50 5.45 5.77
N VAL A 153 -9.32 5.13 5.23
CA VAL A 153 -9.16 4.28 4.05
C VAL A 153 -8.56 2.96 4.50
N VAL A 154 -9.12 1.84 4.06
CA VAL A 154 -8.66 0.50 4.40
C VAL A 154 -8.39 -0.27 3.12
N ALA A 155 -7.13 -0.54 2.83
CA ALA A 155 -6.72 -1.39 1.72
C ALA A 155 -6.52 -2.83 2.19
N HIS A 156 -7.24 -3.78 1.57
CA HIS A 156 -7.24 -5.18 1.96
C HIS A 156 -7.41 -6.09 0.73
N ASN A 157 -6.42 -6.93 0.40
CA ASN A 157 -6.47 -7.95 -0.67
C ASN A 157 -7.33 -7.54 -1.90
N GLU A 158 -6.85 -6.57 -2.65
CA GLU A 158 -7.45 -6.02 -3.88
C GLU A 158 -8.77 -5.28 -3.70
N THR A 159 -9.23 -5.14 -2.45
CA THR A 159 -10.38 -4.33 -2.08
C THR A 159 -9.97 -3.10 -1.29
N VAL A 160 -10.82 -2.08 -1.35
CA VAL A 160 -10.68 -0.88 -0.51
C VAL A 160 -12.02 -0.58 0.15
N ARG A 161 -11.95 -0.12 1.40
CA ARG A 161 -13.10 0.40 2.15
C ARG A 161 -12.79 1.82 2.58
N ILE A 162 -13.68 2.74 2.23
CA ILE A 162 -13.68 4.10 2.75
C ILE A 162 -14.78 4.15 3.81
N ALA A 163 -14.42 4.47 5.06
CA ALA A 163 -15.33 4.46 6.19
C ALA A 163 -15.31 5.81 6.94
N PRO A 164 -16.39 6.16 7.66
CA PRO A 164 -16.40 7.34 8.52
C PRO A 164 -15.23 7.33 9.52
N GLY A 165 -14.59 8.48 9.68
CA GLY A 165 -13.34 8.65 10.44
C GLY A 165 -13.47 9.51 11.69
N GLU A 166 -14.63 10.10 11.97
CA GLU A 166 -14.86 11.03 13.10
C GLU A 166 -14.48 10.39 14.43
N ALA A 167 -14.70 9.09 14.52
CA ALA A 167 -14.48 8.32 15.72
C ALA A 167 -12.98 8.01 15.98
N TYR A 168 -12.10 8.41 15.05
CA TYR A 168 -10.65 8.38 15.16
C TYR A 168 -10.04 9.71 15.60
N ASP A 169 -10.87 10.77 15.73
CA ASP A 169 -10.41 12.08 16.14
C ASP A 169 -10.00 12.12 17.61
N GLY A 170 -8.87 12.78 17.88
CA GLY A 170 -8.32 12.95 19.22
C GLY A 170 -7.80 11.67 19.89
N LEU A 171 -7.91 10.50 19.23
CA LEU A 171 -7.41 9.24 19.77
C LEU A 171 -5.89 9.26 19.91
N GLN A 172 -5.40 8.58 20.95
CA GLN A 172 -4.00 8.18 21.05
C GLN A 172 -3.73 6.96 20.17
N LEU A 173 -2.44 6.70 19.88
CA LEU A 173 -2.01 5.60 19.01
C LEU A 173 -2.59 4.23 19.45
N SER A 174 -2.55 3.93 20.75
CA SER A 174 -3.08 2.66 21.29
C SER A 174 -4.60 2.55 21.09
N GLU A 175 -5.33 3.63 21.36
CA GLU A 175 -6.79 3.67 21.22
C GLU A 175 -7.20 3.54 19.76
N MET A 176 -6.48 4.21 18.85
CA MET A 176 -6.67 4.08 17.41
C MET A 176 -6.46 2.63 16.95
N LEU A 177 -5.39 1.97 17.41
CA LEU A 177 -5.11 0.59 17.06
C LEU A 177 -6.16 -0.38 17.60
N ASP A 178 -6.59 -0.20 18.85
CA ASP A 178 -7.64 -1.03 19.46
C ASP A 178 -8.99 -0.83 18.79
N ARG A 179 -9.27 0.39 18.32
CA ARG A 179 -10.47 0.69 17.54
C ARG A 179 -10.40 0.06 16.16
N ALA A 180 -9.31 0.28 15.43
CA ALA A 180 -9.10 -0.30 14.12
C ALA A 180 -9.21 -1.83 14.18
N ARG A 181 -8.66 -2.45 15.24
CA ARG A 181 -8.76 -3.88 15.51
C ARG A 181 -10.20 -4.38 15.60
N ARG A 182 -11.07 -3.63 16.26
CA ARG A 182 -12.49 -3.98 16.45
C ARG A 182 -13.31 -3.75 15.17
N GLU A 183 -13.00 -2.71 14.40
CA GLU A 183 -13.79 -2.30 13.24
C GLU A 183 -13.37 -2.93 11.92
N PHE A 184 -12.06 -3.21 11.75
CA PHE A 184 -11.47 -3.62 10.47
C PHE A 184 -10.65 -4.93 10.58
N GLY A 185 -10.61 -5.55 11.75
CA GLY A 185 -9.63 -6.59 12.04
C GLY A 185 -8.25 -5.98 12.33
N ARG A 186 -7.19 -6.80 12.42
CA ARG A 186 -5.86 -6.33 12.86
C ARG A 186 -5.04 -5.76 11.69
N PRO A 187 -5.00 -4.44 11.45
CA PRO A 187 -4.13 -3.90 10.41
C PRO A 187 -2.68 -4.27 10.70
N GLU A 188 -1.97 -4.76 9.69
CA GLU A 188 -0.55 -5.14 9.80
C GLU A 188 0.36 -3.93 9.57
N SER A 189 -0.16 -2.89 8.91
CA SER A 189 0.50 -1.60 8.71
C SER A 189 -0.53 -0.48 8.56
N PHE A 190 -0.10 0.76 8.80
CA PHE A 190 -0.95 1.92 8.68
C PHE A 190 -0.13 3.21 8.47
N VAL A 191 -0.80 4.24 7.95
CA VAL A 191 -0.33 5.63 7.96
C VAL A 191 -1.42 6.43 8.65
N TRP A 192 -1.10 7.08 9.76
CA TRP A 192 -2.08 7.74 10.62
C TRP A 192 -1.86 9.26 10.63
N SER A 193 -2.95 10.02 10.63
CA SER A 193 -2.93 11.48 10.63
C SER A 193 -2.95 12.09 12.05
N GLY A 194 -2.74 11.27 13.09
CA GLY A 194 -3.03 11.55 14.50
C GLY A 194 -2.61 12.91 15.06
N ALA A 195 -3.17 13.25 16.23
CA ALA A 195 -3.03 14.55 16.87
C ALA A 195 -1.57 14.89 17.23
N VAL A 196 -0.91 15.68 16.38
CA VAL A 196 0.27 16.47 16.73
C VAL A 196 0.03 17.90 16.27
N THR A 197 -0.24 18.76 17.25
CA THR A 197 -0.09 20.22 17.19
C THR A 197 1.26 20.60 16.54
N PRO A 198 1.38 21.78 15.92
CA PRO A 198 2.14 21.97 14.69
C PRO A 198 3.64 21.73 14.92
N SER A 199 4.18 20.62 14.40
CA SER A 199 5.56 20.54 13.86
C SER A 199 6.07 19.12 13.57
N LEU A 200 5.44 18.04 14.03
CA LEU A 200 5.97 16.68 13.80
C LEU A 200 4.86 15.68 13.47
N ALA A 201 4.46 15.68 12.21
CA ALA A 201 3.60 14.65 11.64
C ALA A 201 4.27 13.27 11.78
N ALA A 202 3.64 12.33 12.50
CA ALA A 202 4.17 10.98 12.64
C ALA A 202 3.54 10.04 11.60
N ALA A 203 4.28 9.68 10.55
CA ALA A 203 3.93 8.51 9.75
C ALA A 203 4.24 7.24 10.57
N ALA A 204 3.33 6.88 11.49
CA ALA A 204 3.53 5.76 12.40
C ALA A 204 3.57 4.43 11.65
N THR A 205 4.77 3.94 11.36
CA THR A 205 4.98 2.59 10.84
C THR A 205 4.99 1.60 12.02
N GLY A 206 3.82 1.10 12.42
CA GLY A 206 3.71 0.10 13.49
C GLY A 206 3.53 0.71 14.89
N ARG A 207 4.06 0.07 15.95
CA ARG A 207 3.76 0.45 17.35
C ARG A 207 4.47 1.72 17.85
N GLY A 208 5.46 2.23 17.11
CA GLY A 208 6.15 3.48 17.41
C GLY A 208 5.82 4.51 16.34
N GLY A 209 5.44 5.72 16.73
CA GLY A 209 5.21 6.83 15.81
C GLY A 209 6.42 7.11 14.90
N GLY A 210 6.17 7.60 13.68
CA GLY A 210 7.22 7.95 12.73
C GLY A 210 7.83 9.33 12.99
N PHE A 211 9.03 9.56 12.46
CA PHE A 211 9.75 10.84 12.54
C PHE A 211 9.61 11.67 11.25
N ASP A 212 8.39 11.79 10.71
CA ASP A 212 8.21 12.59 9.50
C ASP A 212 8.35 14.09 9.81
N ARG A 213 9.23 14.75 9.05
CA ARG A 213 9.53 16.18 9.13
C ARG A 213 9.02 16.97 7.93
N ARG A 214 8.32 16.30 6.99
CA ARG A 214 7.82 16.86 5.74
C ARG A 214 6.31 17.05 5.73
N GLY A 215 5.58 16.51 6.70
CA GLY A 215 4.17 16.86 6.94
C GLY A 215 3.17 15.94 6.26
N LEU A 216 3.47 14.64 6.13
CA LEU A 216 2.58 13.62 5.55
C LEU A 216 1.28 13.50 6.36
N ALA A 217 1.37 13.43 7.69
CA ALA A 217 0.17 13.39 8.54
C ALA A 217 -0.66 14.68 8.41
N ALA A 218 0.00 15.83 8.24
CA ALA A 218 -0.67 17.10 7.98
C ALA A 218 -1.36 17.09 6.62
N ALA A 219 -0.71 16.58 5.56
CA ALA A 219 -1.30 16.47 4.23
C ALA A 219 -2.54 15.55 4.21
N LEU A 220 -2.51 14.44 4.95
CA LEU A 220 -3.68 13.58 5.14
C LEU A 220 -4.79 14.29 5.93
N THR A 221 -4.43 15.03 6.97
CA THR A 221 -5.36 15.82 7.79
C THR A 221 -6.06 16.90 6.96
N GLU A 222 -5.34 17.61 6.10
CA GLU A 222 -5.92 18.62 5.20
C GLU A 222 -6.98 18.03 4.26
N LYS A 223 -6.88 16.74 3.93
CA LYS A 223 -7.83 15.99 3.11
C LYS A 223 -8.95 15.31 3.90
N ASN A 224 -9.02 15.54 5.22
CA ASN A 224 -9.92 14.87 6.15
C ASN A 224 -9.71 13.34 6.21
N ILE A 225 -8.49 12.87 6.00
CA ILE A 225 -8.16 11.44 6.08
C ILE A 225 -7.46 11.17 7.40
N LYS A 226 -8.10 10.40 8.26
CA LYS A 226 -7.60 10.07 9.59
C LYS A 226 -6.58 8.96 9.56
N ALA A 227 -6.77 7.96 8.70
CA ALA A 227 -5.82 6.87 8.55
C ALA A 227 -5.94 6.19 7.18
N LEU A 228 -4.82 5.66 6.72
CA LEU A 228 -4.74 4.61 5.72
C LEU A 228 -4.31 3.33 6.44
N PHE A 229 -5.23 2.37 6.59
CA PHE A 229 -4.96 1.04 7.09
C PHE A 229 -4.63 0.10 5.95
N ILE A 230 -3.60 -0.73 6.12
CA ILE A 230 -3.08 -1.62 5.08
C ILE A 230 -3.05 -3.03 5.64
N TYR A 231 -3.73 -3.94 4.95
CA TYR A 231 -3.87 -5.34 5.34
C TYR A 231 -3.61 -6.23 4.13
N GLY A 232 -2.37 -6.68 3.98
CA GLY A 232 -1.95 -7.53 2.89
C GLY A 232 -1.62 -8.93 3.38
N ASN A 233 -2.32 -9.93 2.82
CA ASN A 233 -2.13 -11.34 3.17
C ASN A 233 -1.66 -12.20 1.98
N ASP A 234 -1.72 -11.69 0.75
CA ASP A 234 -1.59 -12.53 -0.45
C ASP A 234 -0.15 -12.81 -0.91
N GLY A 235 0.86 -12.37 -0.14
CA GLY A 235 2.27 -12.56 -0.50
C GLY A 235 2.62 -11.89 -1.83
N LEU A 236 3.77 -12.24 -2.41
CA LEU A 236 4.11 -11.90 -3.79
C LEU A 236 4.11 -13.17 -4.64
N PRO A 237 3.65 -13.10 -5.90
CA PRO A 237 3.79 -14.22 -6.82
C PRO A 237 5.27 -14.41 -7.17
N PHE A 238 5.84 -15.56 -6.84
CA PHE A 238 7.16 -15.99 -7.31
C PHE A 238 6.99 -17.08 -8.36
N GLY A 239 7.83 -17.09 -9.38
CA GLY A 239 7.85 -18.14 -10.38
C GLY A 239 8.27 -19.47 -9.75
N SER A 240 7.70 -20.59 -10.22
CA SER A 240 8.09 -21.93 -9.76
C SER A 240 9.58 -22.22 -9.93
N ASP A 241 10.20 -21.55 -10.90
CA ASP A 241 11.57 -21.79 -11.33
C ASP A 241 12.59 -20.93 -10.57
N ASP A 242 12.13 -19.99 -9.73
CA ASP A 242 13.02 -19.06 -9.01
C ASP A 242 13.95 -19.79 -8.03
N LEU A 243 13.48 -20.87 -7.40
CA LEU A 243 14.29 -21.74 -6.55
C LEU A 243 15.35 -22.51 -7.36
N ALA A 244 14.93 -23.16 -8.43
CA ALA A 244 15.83 -23.93 -9.29
C ALA A 244 16.85 -23.04 -10.04
N HIS A 245 16.48 -21.79 -10.33
CA HIS A 245 17.38 -20.78 -10.88
C HIS A 245 18.37 -20.26 -9.85
N SER A 246 17.90 -19.94 -8.63
CA SER A 246 18.75 -19.54 -7.51
C SER A 246 19.78 -20.62 -7.16
N ASP A 247 19.35 -21.89 -7.08
CA ASP A 247 20.24 -23.03 -6.81
C ASP A 247 21.31 -23.19 -7.90
N ARG A 248 20.95 -22.96 -9.16
CA ARG A 248 21.91 -22.95 -10.28
C ARG A 248 22.97 -21.85 -10.12
N LEU A 249 22.54 -20.61 -9.87
CA LEU A 249 23.43 -19.47 -9.68
C LEU A 249 24.36 -19.67 -8.47
N ILE A 250 23.84 -20.18 -7.35
CA ILE A 250 24.64 -20.53 -6.16
C ILE A 250 25.67 -21.62 -6.50
N GLY A 251 25.30 -22.60 -7.33
CA GLY A 251 26.21 -23.64 -7.81
C GLY A 251 27.33 -23.11 -8.70
N GLU A 252 27.05 -22.10 -9.54
CA GLU A 252 28.03 -21.44 -10.39
C GLU A 252 28.98 -20.53 -9.60
N MET A 253 28.47 -19.80 -8.61
CA MET A 253 29.30 -18.92 -7.74
C MET A 253 30.25 -19.69 -6.81
N LYS A 254 30.00 -20.98 -6.58
CA LYS A 254 30.84 -21.85 -5.73
C LYS A 254 32.01 -22.49 -6.50
N LYS A 255 32.09 -22.32 -7.82
CA LYS A 255 33.23 -22.75 -8.66
C LYS A 255 34.21 -21.61 -8.85
#